data_AF-A0A7J4MBR4-F1
#
_entry.id   AF-A0A7J4MBR4-F1
#
_cell.length_a   1.000
_cell.length_b   1.000
_cell.length_c   1.000
_cell.angle_alpha   90.00
_cell.angle_beta   90.00
_cell.angle_gamma   90.00
#
_symmetry.space_group_name_H-M   'P 1'
#
loop_
_entity.id
_entity.type
_entity.pdbx_description
1 polymer ?
#
loop_
_entity_poly.entity_id
_entity_poly.type
_entity_poly.pdbx_seq_one_letter_code
_entity_poly.pdbx_strand_id
1 'polypeptide(L)' 'MDLRLAVLSRGPRLYSTRRLVEEARERGLDVDIIDPLTCAMFVDQGRVEVLVDGEPFEH' A
#
# COMPACT_ATOMS: atom_id res chain seq x y z
N MET A 1 10.82 -9.28 11.97
CA MET A 1 9.61 -8.85 11.25
C MET A 1 9.83 -7.40 10.93
N ASP A 2 10.19 -7.13 9.68
CA ASP A 2 10.41 -5.76 9.22
C ASP A 2 9.04 -5.12 8.98
N LEU A 3 8.83 -3.94 9.55
CA LEU A 3 7.56 -3.21 9.42
C LEU A 3 7.44 -2.69 7.98
N ARG A 4 6.40 -3.15 7.26
CA ARG A 4 6.07 -2.70 5.90
C ARG A 4 4.93 -1.68 5.93
N LEU A 5 5.04 -0.60 5.16
CA LEU A 5 4.10 0.52 5.11
C LEU A 5 3.53 0.68 3.70
N ALA A 6 2.21 0.59 3.55
CA ALA A 6 1.53 0.93 2.30
C ALA A 6 0.97 2.36 2.34
N VAL A 7 1.32 3.18 1.34
CA VAL A 7 0.77 4.52 1.14
C VAL A 7 -0.26 4.49 0.02
N LEU A 8 -1.53 4.60 0.37
CA LEU A 8 -2.65 4.64 -0.57
C LEU A 8 -2.73 6.01 -1.25
N SER A 9 -2.35 6.09 -2.53
CA SER A 9 -2.35 7.36 -3.27
C SER A 9 -2.42 7.17 -4.78
N ARG A 10 -3.24 7.99 -5.46
CA ARG A 10 -3.28 8.09 -6.93
C ARG A 10 -2.22 9.05 -7.51
N GLY A 11 -1.45 9.69 -6.64
CA GLY A 11 -0.50 10.73 -7.01
C GLY A 11 0.87 10.49 -6.39
N PRO A 12 1.74 9.66 -7.00
CA PRO A 12 3.07 9.38 -6.45
C PRO A 12 3.97 10.62 -6.39
N ARG A 13 3.68 11.64 -7.21
CA ARG A 13 4.40 12.91 -7.24
C ARG A 13 3.80 14.00 -6.34
N LEU A 14 2.67 13.74 -5.68
CA LEU A 14 2.10 14.70 -4.73
C LEU A 14 3.07 14.88 -3.56
N TYR A 15 3.16 16.12 -3.07
CA TYR A 15 4.07 16.46 -1.98
C TYR A 15 3.87 15.56 -0.76
N SER A 16 2.61 15.31 -0.36
CA SER A 16 2.27 14.45 0.76
C SER A 16 2.75 13.01 0.58
N THR A 17 2.46 12.39 -0.57
CA THR A 17 2.90 11.03 -0.89
C THR A 17 4.42 10.93 -0.85
N ARG A 18 5.11 11.89 -1.48
CA ARG A 18 6.57 11.89 -1.57
C ARG A 18 7.23 12.05 -0.20
N ARG A 19 6.73 12.97 0.64
CA ARG A 19 7.25 13.18 2.00
C ARG A 19 7.07 11.97 2.90
N LEU A 20 5.91 11.29 2.83
CA LEU A 20 5.68 10.08 3.62
C LEU A 20 6.67 8.95 3.25
N VAL A 21 6.92 8.76 1.95
CA VAL A 21 7.86 7.74 1.47
C VAL A 21 9.30 8.08 1.85
N GLU A 22 9.71 9.35 1.79
CA GLU A 22 11.04 9.80 2.23
C GLU A 22 11.28 9.46 3.71
N GLU A 23 10.38 9.90 4.60
CA GLU A 23 10.50 9.69 6.04
C GLU A 23 10.46 8.20 6.42
N ALA A 24 9.66 7.40 5.71
CA ALA A 24 9.61 5.96 5.91
C ALA A 24 10.93 5.28 5.53
N ARG A 25 11.52 5.67 4.39
CA ARG A 25 12.83 5.16 3.95
C ARG A 25 13.96 5.59 4.88
N GLU A 26 13.95 6.82 5.37
CA GLU A 26 14.93 7.31 6.37
C GLU A 26 14.91 6.49 7.67
N ARG A 27 13.74 5.93 8.02
CA ARG A 27 13.56 5.04 9.17
C ARG A 27 13.88 3.57 8.85
N GLY A 28 14.29 3.25 7.62
CA GLY A 28 14.56 1.89 7.17
C GLY A 28 13.31 1.03 7.02
N LEU A 29 12.13 1.64 6.85
CA LEU A 29 10.88 0.92 6.60
C LEU A 29 10.80 0.51 5.13
N ASP A 30 10.28 -0.69 4.90
CA ASP A 30 9.84 -1.09 3.56
C ASP A 30 8.53 -0.37 3.25
N VAL A 31 8.47 0.34 2.13
CA VAL A 31 7.36 1.27 1.84
C VAL A 31 6.99 1.27 0.37
N ASP A 32 5.71 1.06 0.10
CA ASP A 32 5.13 1.02 -1.25
C ASP A 32 4.01 2.04 -1.40
N ILE A 33 3.89 2.62 -2.61
CA ILE A 33 2.74 3.45 -2.98
C ILE A 33 1.79 2.56 -3.78
N ILE A 34 0.55 2.42 -3.30
CA ILE A 34 -0.48 1.60 -3.94
C ILE A 34 -1.57 2.52 -4.48
N ASP A 35 -1.95 2.35 -5.75
CA ASP A 35 -3.11 3.02 -6.32
C ASP A 35 -4.38 2.39 -5.74
N PRO A 36 -5.22 3.12 -4.98
CA PRO A 36 -6.42 2.55 -4.38
C PRO A 36 -7.42 2.01 -5.41
N LEU A 37 -7.37 2.46 -6.67
CA LEU A 37 -8.26 2.00 -7.72
C LEU A 37 -7.86 0.64 -8.30
N THR A 38 -6.63 0.20 -8.07
CA THR A 38 -6.20 -1.15 -8.46
C THR A 38 -6.45 -2.16 -7.35
N CYS A 39 -6.87 -1.69 -6.18
CA CYS A 39 -7.33 -2.53 -5.08
C CYS A 39 -8.71 -3.10 -5.38
N ALA A 40 -8.84 -4.42 -5.49
CA ALA A 40 -10.13 -5.11 -5.46
C ALA A 40 -10.32 -5.79 -4.10
N MET A 41 -11.48 -5.60 -3.46
CA MET A 41 -11.79 -6.28 -2.20
C MET A 41 -12.82 -7.39 -2.42
N PHE A 42 -12.55 -8.57 -1.86
CA PHE A 42 -13.49 -9.67 -1.80
C PHE A 42 -13.84 -9.91 -0.35
N VAL A 43 -15.14 -9.92 -0.06
CA VAL A 43 -15.67 -10.22 1.28
C VAL A 43 -16.57 -11.43 1.13
N ASP A 44 -16.12 -12.58 1.65
CA ASP A 44 -16.92 -13.82 1.66
C ASP A 44 -16.80 -14.51 3.02
N GLN A 45 -17.94 -14.87 3.60
CA GLN A 45 -18.05 -15.62 4.87
C GLN A 45 -17.07 -15.18 5.99
N GLY A 46 -16.81 -13.86 6.11
CA GLY A 46 -15.90 -13.30 7.13
C GLY A 46 -14.42 -13.25 6.75
N ARG A 47 -14.05 -13.71 5.55
CA ARG A 47 -12.73 -13.50 4.94
C ARG A 47 -12.76 -12.21 4.13
N VAL A 48 -11.77 -11.35 4.36
CA VAL A 48 -11.51 -10.16 3.56
C VAL A 48 -10.21 -10.39 2.82
N GLU A 49 -10.26 -10.37 1.49
CA GLU A 49 -9.07 -10.41 0.63
C GLU A 49 -8.97 -9.12 -0.16
N VAL A 50 -7.76 -8.59 -0.25
CA VAL A 50 -7.44 -7.44 -1.09
C VAL A 50 -6.55 -7.96 -2.20
N LEU A 51 -6.91 -7.68 -3.46
CA LEU A 51 -6.01 -7.82 -4.61
C LEU A 51 -5.43 -6.46 -4.92
N VAL A 52 -4.15 -6.37 -5.26
CA VAL A 52 -3.51 -5.18 -5.83
C VAL A 52 -3.01 -5.54 -7.22
N ASP A 53 -3.41 -4.78 -8.24
CA ASP A 53 -3.09 -5.07 -9.65
C ASP A 53 -3.48 -6.48 -10.11
N GLY A 54 -4.53 -7.05 -9.50
CA GLY A 54 -5.03 -8.40 -9.78
C GLY A 54 -4.32 -9.52 -9.04
N GLU A 55 -3.24 -9.23 -8.30
CA GLU A 55 -2.53 -10.19 -7.47
C GLU A 55 -3.00 -10.10 -6.01
N PRO A 56 -3.16 -11.23 -5.31
CA PRO A 56 -3.46 -11.22 -3.89
C PRO A 56 -2.44 -10.41 -3.11
N PHE A 57 -2.93 -9.45 -2.34
CA PHE A 57 -2.16 -8.74 -1.34
C PHE A 57 -1.99 -9.67 -0.13
N GLU A 58 -1.16 -10.70 -0.29
CA GLU A 58 -0.83 -11.63 0.78
C GLU A 58 0.22 -11.02 1.71
N HIS A 59 -0.18 -10.63 2.92
CA HIS A 59 0.69 -10.22 4.03
C HIS A 59 0.25 -10.86 5.35
#